data_AF-A0A818X8L0-F1
#
_entry.id   AF-A0A818X8L0-F1
#
_cell.length_a   1.000
_cell.length_b   1.000
_cell.length_c   1.000
_cell.angle_alpha   90.00
_cell.angle_beta   90.00
_cell.angle_gamma   90.00
#
_symmetry.space_group_name_H-M   'P 1'
#
loop_
_entity.id
_entity.type
_entity.pdbx_description
1 polymer ?
#
loop_
_entity_poly.entity_id
_entity_poly.type
_entity_poly.pdbx_seq_one_letter_code
_entity_poly.pdbx_strand_id
1 'polypeptide(L)'
;MARKYHIGFILQSVTWRANPEWMRKLGYSDEDIVNMNRQAIELLYDIRNEYETEKSPIIISGCIGPCGDGYNPTVVMSAEQTEAYHAIQIGIISQTNADVITAMTINYPEEAIGITRATKAFGMPVVISFTVQTDGRLPNGQTLKEAIELVDNATQMGPLII
;
A
#
# COMPACT_ATOMS: atom_id res chain seq x y z
N MET A 1 -10.41 -9.69 -21.00
CA MET A 1 -11.26 -8.48 -21.01
C MET A 1 -10.47 -7.22 -21.35
N ALA A 2 -9.37 -6.91 -20.66
CA ALA A 2 -8.57 -5.70 -20.93
C ALA A 2 -8.13 -5.55 -22.40
N ARG A 3 -7.51 -6.58 -22.99
CA ARG A 3 -7.13 -6.61 -24.42
C ARG A 3 -8.31 -6.42 -25.38
N LYS A 4 -9.49 -6.97 -25.06
CA LYS A 4 -10.69 -6.88 -25.89
C LYS A 4 -11.25 -5.46 -25.93
N TYR A 5 -11.13 -4.72 -24.82
CA TYR A 5 -11.68 -3.37 -24.69
C TYR A 5 -10.63 -2.25 -24.77
N HIS A 6 -9.36 -2.59 -25.00
CA HIS A 6 -8.25 -1.64 -25.08
C HIS A 6 -8.16 -0.74 -23.83
N ILE A 7 -8.25 -1.36 -22.65
CA ILE A 7 -8.14 -0.70 -21.35
C ILE A 7 -6.91 -1.20 -20.59
N GLY A 8 -6.39 -0.35 -19.71
CA GLY A 8 -5.32 -0.72 -18.77
C GLY A 8 -5.79 -1.75 -17.73
N PHE A 9 -4.81 -2.34 -17.04
CA PHE A 9 -5.06 -3.32 -15.99
C PHE A 9 -4.12 -3.07 -14.81
N ILE A 10 -4.61 -3.21 -13.58
CA ILE A 10 -3.79 -3.09 -12.37
C ILE A 10 -3.68 -4.48 -11.74
N LEU A 11 -2.46 -4.98 -11.60
CA LEU A 11 -2.14 -6.19 -10.85
C LEU A 11 -1.78 -5.81 -9.42
N GLN A 12 -2.49 -6.38 -8.44
CA GLN A 12 -2.23 -6.13 -7.02
C GLN A 12 -1.48 -7.30 -6.40
N SER A 13 -0.39 -7.01 -5.70
CA SER A 13 0.41 -8.04 -5.03
C SER A 13 -0.25 -8.54 -3.75
N VAL A 14 0.06 -9.79 -3.38
CA VAL A 14 -0.47 -10.47 -2.21
C VAL A 14 0.37 -10.21 -0.95
N THR A 15 0.79 -8.95 -0.75
CA THR A 15 1.75 -8.55 0.28
C THR A 15 1.14 -7.82 1.48
N TRP A 16 -0.19 -7.78 1.59
CA TRP A 16 -0.92 -7.02 2.62
C TRP A 16 -0.40 -7.24 4.07
N ARG A 17 0.01 -8.46 4.40
CA ARG A 17 0.58 -8.85 5.70
C ARG A 17 2.06 -9.23 5.66
N ALA A 18 2.75 -8.98 4.54
CA ALA A 18 4.16 -9.32 4.35
C ALA A 18 5.10 -8.28 4.99
N ASN A 19 4.71 -7.71 6.13
CA ASN A 19 5.55 -6.80 6.91
C ASN A 19 6.28 -7.56 8.03
N PRO A 20 7.36 -6.98 8.59
CA PRO A 20 8.19 -7.67 9.56
C PRO A 20 7.45 -8.13 10.81
N GLU A 21 6.50 -7.35 11.32
CA GLU A 21 5.81 -7.69 12.57
C GLU A 21 4.97 -8.97 12.41
N TRP A 22 4.13 -9.03 11.37
CA TRP A 22 3.28 -10.19 11.14
C TRP A 22 4.08 -11.43 10.73
N MET A 23 5.10 -11.27 9.90
CA MET A 23 5.91 -12.39 9.45
C MET A 23 6.76 -12.98 10.59
N ARG A 24 7.35 -12.15 11.46
CA ARG A 24 8.08 -12.64 12.64
C ARG A 24 7.17 -13.37 13.63
N LYS A 25 5.91 -12.92 13.80
CA LYS A 25 4.90 -13.64 14.59
C LYS A 25 4.62 -15.05 14.07
N LEU A 26 4.81 -15.28 12.78
CA LEU A 26 4.66 -16.59 12.12
C LEU A 26 5.97 -17.41 12.10
N GLY A 27 7.08 -16.88 12.63
CA GLY A 27 8.37 -17.56 12.70
C GLY A 27 9.26 -17.39 11.47
N TYR A 28 8.94 -16.46 10.57
CA TYR A 28 9.78 -16.15 9.41
C TYR A 28 10.96 -15.25 9.78
N SER A 29 12.07 -15.44 9.07
CA SER A 29 13.28 -14.62 9.19
C SER A 29 13.15 -13.29 8.45
N ASP A 30 14.07 -12.35 8.71
CA ASP A 30 14.17 -11.11 7.95
C ASP A 30 14.48 -11.36 6.46
N GLU A 31 15.18 -12.45 6.14
CA GLU A 31 15.43 -12.86 4.76
C GLU A 31 14.14 -13.34 4.07
N ASP A 32 13.31 -14.12 4.77
CA ASP A 32 12.01 -14.56 4.26
C ASP A 32 11.08 -13.38 3.96
N ILE A 33 11.11 -12.33 4.80
CA ILE A 33 10.34 -11.10 4.60
C ILE A 33 10.72 -10.44 3.28
N VAL A 34 12.02 -10.31 3.01
CA VAL A 34 12.54 -9.76 1.75
C VAL A 34 12.11 -10.64 0.57
N ASN A 35 12.32 -11.95 0.68
CA ASN A 35 12.05 -12.90 -0.38
C ASN A 35 10.56 -12.97 -0.74
N MET A 36 9.66 -12.97 0.25
CA MET A 36 8.21 -13.03 0.00
C MET A 36 7.70 -11.78 -0.71
N ASN A 37 8.12 -10.57 -0.32
CA ASN A 37 7.73 -9.35 -1.01
C ASN A 37 8.26 -9.33 -2.46
N ARG A 38 9.52 -9.73 -2.67
CA ARG A 38 10.11 -9.80 -4.01
C ARG A 38 9.41 -10.82 -4.91
N GLN A 39 9.17 -12.03 -4.43
CA GLN A 39 8.48 -13.07 -5.19
C GLN A 39 7.04 -12.69 -5.55
N ALA A 40 6.34 -12.01 -4.64
CA ALA A 40 4.99 -11.53 -4.91
C ALA A 40 4.94 -10.52 -6.05
N ILE A 41 5.93 -9.63 -6.15
CA ILE A 41 6.03 -8.69 -7.28
C ILE A 41 6.52 -9.38 -8.54
N GLU A 42 7.50 -10.28 -8.44
CA GLU A 42 8.05 -10.99 -9.59
C GLU A 42 6.98 -11.82 -10.32
N LEU A 43 6.10 -12.48 -9.57
CA LEU A 43 4.95 -13.18 -10.14
C LEU A 43 4.06 -12.28 -11.00
N LEU A 44 3.81 -11.05 -10.55
CA LEU A 44 3.03 -10.08 -11.32
C LEU A 44 3.80 -9.51 -12.50
N TYR A 45 5.13 -9.42 -12.36
CA TYR A 45 6.00 -8.98 -13.43
C TYR A 45 6.05 -9.98 -14.58
N ASP A 46 6.08 -11.27 -14.29
CA ASP A 46 5.95 -12.34 -15.29
C ASP A 46 4.63 -12.22 -16.05
N ILE A 47 3.52 -11.97 -15.33
CA ILE A 47 2.22 -11.73 -15.96
C ILE A 47 2.26 -10.46 -16.85
N ARG A 48 2.87 -9.36 -16.39
CA ARG A 48 3.02 -8.16 -17.20
C ARG A 48 3.79 -8.46 -18.49
N ASN A 49 4.94 -9.15 -18.39
CA ASN A 49 5.79 -9.48 -19.53
C ASN A 49 5.08 -10.33 -20.59
N GLU A 50 4.20 -11.24 -20.17
CA GLU A 50 3.44 -12.08 -21.10
C GLU A 50 2.22 -11.35 -21.68
N TYR A 51 1.57 -10.48 -20.89
CA TYR A 51 0.24 -9.98 -21.21
C TYR A 51 0.14 -8.54 -21.68
N GLU A 52 1.11 -7.69 -21.36
CA GLU A 52 1.10 -6.26 -21.67
C GLU A 52 1.17 -5.99 -23.19
N THR A 53 0.45 -4.95 -23.62
CA THR A 53 0.53 -4.41 -24.98
C THR A 53 0.41 -2.89 -24.91
N GLU A 54 0.81 -2.18 -25.97
CA GLU A 54 0.62 -0.72 -26.07
C GLU A 54 -0.84 -0.27 -25.83
N LYS A 55 -1.81 -1.11 -26.16
CA LYS A 55 -3.25 -0.82 -26.02
C LYS A 55 -3.85 -1.34 -24.71
N SER A 56 -3.05 -2.02 -23.89
CA SER A 56 -3.49 -2.57 -22.60
C SER A 56 -2.30 -2.56 -21.62
N PRO A 57 -1.86 -1.38 -21.17
CA PRO A 57 -0.76 -1.25 -20.23
C PRO A 57 -1.13 -1.92 -18.91
N ILE A 58 -0.13 -2.49 -18.23
CA ILE A 58 -0.30 -3.20 -16.96
C ILE A 58 0.54 -2.50 -15.88
N ILE A 59 -0.15 -2.01 -14.85
CA ILE A 59 0.47 -1.42 -13.66
C ILE A 59 0.58 -2.49 -12.59
N ILE A 60 1.76 -2.65 -11.99
CA ILE A 60 2.01 -3.53 -10.85
C ILE A 60 1.95 -2.71 -9.57
N SER A 61 1.05 -3.11 -8.67
CA SER A 61 0.88 -2.48 -7.38
C SER A 61 1.44 -3.31 -6.22
N GLY A 62 2.30 -2.69 -5.43
CA GLY A 62 2.77 -3.17 -4.13
C GLY A 62 1.72 -2.96 -3.06
N CYS A 63 1.15 -4.03 -2.52
CA CYS A 63 0.10 -3.94 -1.51
C CYS A 63 0.70 -3.73 -0.12
N ILE A 64 0.25 -2.69 0.56
CA ILE A 64 0.55 -2.43 1.97
C ILE A 64 -0.76 -2.52 2.76
N GLY A 65 -0.73 -3.26 3.86
CA GLY A 65 -1.81 -3.30 4.85
C GLY A 65 -1.52 -2.42 6.05
N PRO A 66 -2.50 -2.20 6.94
CA PRO A 66 -2.33 -1.46 8.18
C PRO A 66 -1.41 -2.21 9.16
N CYS A 67 -0.85 -1.49 10.13
CA CYS A 67 -0.09 -2.09 11.25
C CYS A 67 -0.94 -3.11 12.02
N GLY A 68 -2.22 -2.77 12.23
CA GLY A 68 -3.19 -3.55 13.01
C GLY A 68 -4.05 -4.53 12.20
N ASP A 69 -5.26 -4.81 12.68
CA ASP A 69 -6.19 -5.77 12.05
C ASP A 69 -7.04 -5.17 10.90
N GLY A 70 -6.93 -3.86 10.66
CA GLY A 70 -7.65 -3.12 9.60
C GLY A 70 -9.11 -2.77 9.89
N TYR A 71 -9.67 -3.20 11.02
CA TYR A 71 -11.09 -2.99 11.38
C TYR A 71 -11.28 -2.40 12.77
N ASN A 72 -10.33 -2.60 13.68
CA ASN A 72 -10.35 -2.08 15.03
C ASN A 72 -8.99 -1.43 15.36
N PRO A 73 -8.91 -0.08 15.39
CA PRO A 73 -7.68 0.62 15.75
C PRO A 73 -7.48 0.59 17.27
N THR A 74 -7.30 -0.59 17.86
CA THR A 74 -7.02 -0.72 19.30
C THR A 74 -5.65 -0.14 19.68
N VAL A 75 -4.77 0.02 18.70
CA VAL A 75 -3.45 0.66 18.83
C VAL A 75 -3.31 1.65 17.68
N VAL A 76 -3.26 2.94 18.00
CA VAL A 76 -3.01 4.03 17.06
C VAL A 76 -1.57 4.50 17.25
N MET A 77 -0.78 4.43 16.17
CA MET A 77 0.60 4.92 16.12
C MET A 77 0.63 6.33 15.54
N SER A 78 1.62 7.14 15.94
CA SER A 78 1.84 8.45 15.31
C SER A 78 2.27 8.32 13.85
N ALA A 79 2.22 9.42 13.08
CA ALA A 79 2.69 9.44 11.70
C ALA A 79 4.17 9.04 11.59
N GLU A 80 5.01 9.43 12.54
CA GLU A 80 6.44 9.09 12.59
C GLU A 80 6.66 7.61 12.89
N GLN A 81 5.87 7.04 13.80
CA GLN A 81 5.94 5.62 14.13
C GLN A 81 5.48 4.75 12.96
N THR A 82 4.40 5.15 12.29
CA THR A 82 3.87 4.44 11.11
C THR A 82 4.80 4.58 9.89
N GLU A 83 5.43 5.74 9.70
CA GLU A 83 6.47 5.92 8.69
C GLU A 83 7.62 4.93 8.88
N ALA A 84 8.18 4.84 10.09
CA ALA A 84 9.25 3.90 10.40
C ALA A 84 8.82 2.43 10.24
N TYR A 85 7.57 2.11 10.61
CA TYR A 85 7.00 0.78 10.45
C TYR A 85 6.92 0.35 8.98
N HIS A 86 6.29 1.19 8.15
CA HIS A 86 6.01 0.87 6.75
C HIS A 86 7.24 1.00 5.85
N ALA A 87 8.25 1.80 6.25
CA ALA A 87 9.49 1.98 5.51
C ALA A 87 10.22 0.68 5.18
N ILE A 88 10.13 -0.35 6.03
CA ILE A 88 10.82 -1.63 5.80
C ILE A 88 10.22 -2.34 4.59
N GLN A 89 8.89 -2.55 4.58
CA GLN A 89 8.24 -3.24 3.48
C GLN A 89 8.26 -2.42 2.19
N ILE A 90 8.01 -1.11 2.29
CA ILE A 90 8.07 -0.18 1.16
C ILE A 90 9.47 -0.17 0.55
N GLY A 91 10.53 -0.13 1.37
CA GLY A 91 11.91 -0.14 0.89
C GLY A 91 12.32 -1.45 0.22
N ILE A 92 11.69 -2.57 0.57
CA ILE A 92 11.87 -3.84 -0.16
C ILE A 92 11.16 -3.76 -1.51
N ILE A 93 9.90 -3.33 -1.53
CA ILE A 93 9.09 -3.23 -2.75
C ILE A 93 9.68 -2.20 -3.73
N SER A 94 10.26 -1.09 -3.24
CA SER A 94 10.89 -0.08 -4.11
C SER A 94 12.13 -0.60 -4.85
N GLN A 95 12.65 -1.77 -4.49
CA GLN A 95 13.74 -2.45 -5.19
C GLN A 95 13.24 -3.52 -6.18
N THR A 96 11.94 -3.53 -6.49
CA THR A 96 11.29 -4.49 -7.40
C THR A 96 10.71 -3.78 -8.63
N ASN A 97 10.01 -4.53 -9.48
CA ASN A 97 9.31 -4.04 -10.66
C ASN A 97 7.93 -3.41 -10.36
N ALA A 98 7.62 -3.11 -9.09
CA ALA A 98 6.38 -2.43 -8.71
C ALA A 98 6.38 -0.98 -9.21
N ASP A 99 5.25 -0.53 -9.76
CA ASP A 99 5.10 0.83 -10.29
C ASP A 99 4.50 1.79 -9.25
N VAL A 100 3.67 1.26 -8.33
CA VAL A 100 2.92 2.05 -7.35
C VAL A 100 2.68 1.27 -6.06
N ILE A 101 2.72 1.94 -4.92
CA ILE A 101 2.26 1.37 -3.65
C ILE A 101 0.75 1.63 -3.53
N THR A 102 -0.02 0.61 -3.19
CA THR A 102 -1.43 0.78 -2.80
C THR A 102 -1.60 0.31 -1.38
N ALA A 103 -1.81 1.27 -0.48
CA ALA A 103 -2.15 1.01 0.91
C ALA A 103 -3.65 0.83 1.04
N MET A 104 -4.07 -0.35 1.51
CA MET A 104 -5.48 -0.69 1.63
C MET A 104 -5.84 -0.98 3.08
N THR A 105 -7.13 -0.80 3.38
CA THR A 105 -7.72 -1.02 4.69
C THR A 105 -7.10 -0.18 5.81
N ILE A 106 -6.68 1.05 5.47
CA ILE A 106 -6.13 2.01 6.42
C ILE A 106 -7.26 2.61 7.25
N ASN A 107 -7.09 2.71 8.56
CA ASN A 107 -8.19 3.00 9.49
C ASN A 107 -8.06 4.32 10.26
N TYR A 108 -6.91 5.01 10.17
CA TYR A 108 -6.74 6.37 10.70
C TYR A 108 -5.76 7.20 9.84
N PRO A 109 -5.90 8.54 9.81
CA PRO A 109 -5.12 9.40 8.92
C PRO A 109 -3.61 9.40 9.19
N GLU A 110 -3.19 9.29 10.45
CA GLU A 110 -1.77 9.31 10.82
C GLU A 110 -0.99 8.16 10.17
N GLU A 111 -1.61 6.99 10.02
CA GLU A 111 -1.00 5.87 9.29
C GLU A 111 -0.87 6.17 7.80
N ALA A 112 -1.91 6.72 7.18
CA ALA A 112 -1.84 7.15 5.78
C ALA A 112 -0.74 8.20 5.56
N ILE A 113 -0.54 9.13 6.50
CA ILE A 113 0.56 10.11 6.47
C ILE A 113 1.90 9.38 6.52
N GLY A 114 2.09 8.48 7.48
CA GLY A 114 3.36 7.77 7.64
C GLY A 114 3.72 6.92 6.41
N ILE A 115 2.74 6.20 5.87
CA ILE A 115 2.89 5.46 4.60
C ILE A 115 3.31 6.41 3.48
N THR A 116 2.60 7.53 3.31
CA THR A 116 2.87 8.49 2.23
C THR A 116 4.27 9.11 2.34
N ARG A 117 4.72 9.41 3.57
CA ARG A 117 6.09 9.91 3.81
C ARG A 117 7.12 8.84 3.47
N ALA A 118 6.90 7.59 3.88
CA ALA A 118 7.79 6.48 3.57
C ALA A 118 7.89 6.24 2.05
N THR A 119 6.77 6.20 1.32
CA THR A 119 6.81 6.03 -0.16
C THR A 119 7.53 7.19 -0.84
N LYS A 120 7.31 8.43 -0.40
CA LYS A 120 8.03 9.62 -0.89
C LYS A 120 9.54 9.50 -0.67
N ALA A 121 9.98 9.01 0.49
CA ALA A 121 11.39 8.79 0.79
C ALA A 121 12.05 7.75 -0.14
N PHE A 122 11.29 6.76 -0.61
CA PHE A 122 11.75 5.75 -1.57
C PHE A 122 11.44 6.09 -3.04
N GLY A 123 10.91 7.29 -3.32
CA GLY A 123 10.60 7.73 -4.69
C GLY A 123 9.45 6.98 -5.36
N MET A 124 8.57 6.36 -4.58
CA MET A 124 7.43 5.58 -5.07
C MET A 124 6.13 6.40 -5.00
N PRO A 125 5.28 6.38 -6.04
CA PRO A 125 3.93 6.90 -5.94
C PRO A 125 3.08 6.01 -5.03
N VAL A 126 2.04 6.59 -4.43
CA VAL A 126 1.17 5.88 -3.49
C VAL A 126 -0.31 6.18 -3.69
N VAL A 127 -1.15 5.17 -3.54
CA VAL A 127 -2.61 5.26 -3.43
C VAL A 127 -3.01 4.85 -2.02
N ILE A 128 -3.89 5.62 -1.38
CA ILE A 128 -4.43 5.33 -0.05
C ILE A 128 -5.91 4.96 -0.16
N SER A 129 -6.29 3.82 0.41
CA SER A 129 -7.68 3.38 0.54
C SER A 129 -8.04 3.22 2.02
N PHE A 130 -8.90 4.12 2.50
CA PHE A 130 -9.43 4.08 3.86
C PHE A 130 -10.57 3.07 4.00
N THR A 131 -10.60 2.36 5.12
CA THR A 131 -11.79 1.64 5.59
C THR A 131 -12.78 2.64 6.17
N VAL A 132 -14.02 2.60 5.71
CA VAL A 132 -15.15 3.33 6.31
C VAL A 132 -16.21 2.37 6.80
N GLN A 133 -16.93 2.78 7.84
CA GLN A 133 -18.11 2.10 8.36
C GLN A 133 -19.34 2.38 7.49
N THR A 134 -20.48 1.78 7.83
CA THR A 134 -21.75 1.94 7.08
C THR A 134 -22.27 3.38 7.03
N ASP A 135 -21.80 4.25 7.92
CA ASP A 135 -22.12 5.68 7.97
C ASP A 135 -21.14 6.58 7.20
N GLY A 136 -20.16 5.98 6.50
CA GLY A 136 -19.14 6.69 5.73
C GLY A 136 -18.03 7.33 6.57
N ARG A 137 -17.94 7.01 7.87
CA ARG A 137 -16.88 7.48 8.76
C ARG A 137 -15.80 6.41 8.93
N LEU A 138 -14.57 6.84 9.17
CA LEU A 138 -13.48 5.96 9.58
C LEU A 138 -13.80 5.34 10.95
N PRO A 139 -13.17 4.21 11.34
CA PRO A 139 -13.35 3.61 12.65
C PRO A 139 -13.12 4.55 13.85
N ASN A 140 -12.32 5.61 13.67
CA ASN A 140 -12.07 6.63 14.69
C ASN A 140 -13.13 7.77 14.72
N GLY A 141 -14.16 7.69 13.88
CA GLY A 141 -15.28 8.63 13.80
C GLY A 141 -15.07 9.81 12.85
N GLN A 142 -13.87 10.00 12.28
CA GLN A 142 -13.63 11.06 11.28
C GLN A 142 -14.38 10.77 9.98
N THR A 143 -14.82 11.80 9.28
CA THR A 143 -15.34 11.64 7.92
C THR A 143 -14.20 11.33 6.96
N LEU A 144 -14.51 10.65 5.85
CA LEU A 144 -13.53 10.42 4.78
C LEU A 144 -12.90 11.72 4.26
N LYS A 145 -13.70 12.79 4.16
CA LYS A 145 -13.22 14.12 3.72
C LYS A 145 -12.15 14.66 4.67
N GLU A 146 -12.43 14.68 5.98
CA GLU A 146 -11.47 15.17 6.98
C GLU A 146 -10.17 14.35 6.96
N ALA A 147 -10.27 13.03 6.77
CA ALA A 147 -9.11 12.16 6.66
C ALA A 147 -8.24 12.51 5.44
N ILE A 148 -8.85 12.70 4.26
CA ILE A 148 -8.15 13.08 3.03
C ILE A 148 -7.49 14.45 3.19
N GLU A 149 -8.23 15.47 3.65
CA GLU A 149 -7.70 16.82 3.83
C GLU A 149 -6.52 16.84 4.82
N LEU A 150 -6.57 16.03 5.87
CA LEU A 150 -5.47 15.90 6.83
C LEU A 150 -4.22 15.30 6.18
N VAL A 151 -4.37 14.20 5.42
CA VAL A 151 -3.25 13.57 4.70
C VAL A 151 -2.66 14.51 3.67
N ASP A 152 -3.48 15.16 2.85
CA ASP A 152 -3.03 16.07 1.80
C ASP A 152 -2.24 17.25 2.38
N ASN A 153 -2.75 17.88 3.44
CA ASN A 153 -2.06 18.98 4.11
C ASN A 153 -0.73 18.53 4.74
N ALA A 154 -0.70 17.35 5.36
CA ALA A 154 0.49 16.83 6.04
C ALA A 154 1.57 16.29 5.09
N THR A 155 1.21 15.98 3.83
CA THR A 155 2.10 15.31 2.87
C THR A 155 2.37 16.13 1.61
N GLN A 156 1.79 17.32 1.50
CA GLN A 156 1.83 18.19 0.32
C GLN A 156 1.15 17.53 -0.89
N MET A 157 -0.07 17.01 -0.69
CA MET A 157 -0.84 16.25 -1.70
C MET A 157 -0.05 15.06 -2.24
N GLY A 158 0.57 14.31 -1.32
CA GLY A 158 1.48 13.20 -1.67
C GLY A 158 0.81 12.02 -2.39
N PRO A 159 -0.38 11.53 -1.95
CA PRO A 159 -1.05 10.43 -2.61
C PRO A 159 -1.51 10.79 -4.02
N LEU A 160 -1.52 9.81 -4.92
CA LEU A 160 -2.10 9.94 -6.25
C LEU A 160 -3.62 10.10 -6.15
N ILE A 161 -4.14 11.01 -6.95
CA ILE A 161 -5.57 11.10 -7.26
C ILE A 161 -5.81 10.23 -8.50
N ILE A 162 -6.44 9.07 -8.31
CA ILE A 162 -6.85 8.15 -9.37
C ILE A 162 -8.35 8.22 -9.63
#